data_AF-A0AA42W6X1-F1
#
_entry.id   AF-A0AA42W6X1-F1
#
_cell.length_a   1.000
_cell.length_b   1.000
_cell.length_c   1.000
_cell.angle_alpha   90.00
_cell.angle_beta   90.00
_cell.angle_gamma   90.00
#
_symmetry.space_group_name_H-M   'P 1'
#
loop_
_entity.id
_entity.type
_entity.pdbx_description
1 polymer ?
#
loop_
_entity_poly.entity_id
_entity_poly.type
_entity_poly.pdbx_seq_one_letter_code
_entity_poly.pdbx_strand_id
1 'polypeptide(L)'
;MSNFELLDVVRRGMKTGPITLEQLWADLGTQWHQLGWSRAQLSLWLACTPSLQRCELPSGEAAWSLKAGQGQVAPSLADEMVALLHKAGRPMPLAQLISKLPAGLVVTEPMLRSAAQRDARLELKGPLLKLA
;
A
#
# COMPACT_ATOMS: atom_id res chain seq x y z
N MET A 1 8.45 12.06 -8.69
CA MET A 1 7.88 10.70 -8.70
C MET A 1 7.28 10.43 -7.33
N SER A 2 6.00 10.10 -7.25
CA SER A 2 5.33 9.73 -6.00
C SER A 2 5.71 8.31 -5.56
N ASN A 3 5.50 7.97 -4.29
CA ASN A 3 5.83 6.63 -3.75
C ASN A 3 5.05 5.51 -4.48
N PHE A 4 3.83 5.80 -4.94
CA PHE A 4 3.00 4.87 -5.71
C PHE A 4 3.59 4.60 -7.11
N GLU A 5 4.02 5.64 -7.81
CA GLU A 5 4.68 5.50 -9.13
C GLU A 5 5.97 4.69 -9.04
N LEU A 6 6.75 4.92 -7.97
CA LEU A 6 7.98 4.18 -7.74
C LEU A 6 7.71 2.69 -7.49
N LEU A 7 6.72 2.37 -6.67
CA LEU A 7 6.33 0.99 -6.40
C LEU A 7 5.87 0.29 -7.69
N ASP A 8 5.10 0.96 -8.54
CA ASP A 8 4.65 0.38 -9.81
C ASP A 8 5.79 0.12 -10.80
N VAL A 9 6.81 0.97 -10.82
CA VAL A 9 8.04 0.74 -11.61
C VAL A 9 8.77 -0.51 -11.11
N VAL A 10 8.98 -0.62 -9.80
CA VAL A 10 9.67 -1.77 -9.18
C VAL A 10 8.88 -3.07 -9.37
N ARG A 11 7.56 -3.02 -9.19
CA ARG A 11 6.67 -4.17 -9.42
C ARG A 11 6.73 -4.68 -10.85
N ARG A 12 6.84 -3.78 -11.85
CA ARG A 12 6.99 -4.18 -13.25
C ARG A 12 8.28 -4.95 -13.50
N GLY A 13 9.39 -4.53 -12.88
CA GLY A 13 10.66 -5.25 -12.94
C GLY A 13 10.62 -6.64 -12.28
N MET A 14 9.81 -6.82 -11.23
CA MET A 14 9.66 -8.09 -10.49
C MET A 14 8.63 -9.07 -11.09
N LYS A 15 7.96 -8.74 -12.20
CA LYS A 15 6.93 -9.62 -12.79
C LYS A 15 7.49 -10.94 -13.31
N THR A 16 8.77 -10.97 -13.68
CA THR A 16 9.45 -12.16 -14.23
C THR A 16 10.06 -13.05 -13.15
N GLY A 17 10.06 -12.63 -11.89
CA GLY A 17 10.59 -13.38 -10.76
C GLY A 17 11.27 -12.48 -9.70
N PRO A 18 11.90 -13.09 -8.69
CA PRO A 18 12.72 -12.35 -7.73
C PRO A 18 13.89 -11.65 -8.42
N ILE A 19 14.21 -10.43 -7.99
CA ILE A 19 15.27 -9.59 -8.57
C ILE A 19 16.29 -9.20 -7.49
N THR A 20 17.57 -9.19 -7.83
CA THR A 20 18.62 -8.77 -6.89
C THR A 20 18.67 -7.25 -6.74
N LEU A 21 19.27 -6.77 -5.66
CA LEU A 21 19.45 -5.32 -5.46
C LEU A 21 20.29 -4.69 -6.59
N GLU A 22 21.35 -5.38 -7.02
CA GLU A 22 22.22 -4.87 -8.09
C GLU A 22 21.50 -4.85 -9.44
N GLN A 23 20.67 -5.85 -9.73
CA GLN A 23 19.90 -5.86 -10.96
C GLN A 23 18.84 -4.76 -10.96
N LEU A 24 18.15 -4.55 -9.84
CA LEU A 24 17.20 -3.44 -9.70
C LEU A 24 17.90 -2.07 -9.83
N TRP A 25 19.11 -1.96 -9.31
CA TRP A 25 19.93 -0.75 -9.39
C TRP A 25 20.36 -0.46 -10.83
N ALA A 26 20.77 -1.48 -11.57
CA ALA A 26 21.17 -1.35 -12.97
C ALA A 26 19.99 -1.06 -13.90
N ASP A 27 18.91 -1.85 -13.79
CA ASP A 27 17.76 -1.79 -14.70
C ASP A 27 16.97 -0.49 -14.58
N LEU A 28 16.96 0.12 -13.39
CA LEU A 28 16.22 1.35 -13.08
C LEU A 28 17.15 2.53 -12.73
N GLY A 29 18.39 2.50 -13.22
CA GLY A 29 19.45 3.47 -12.90
C GLY A 29 19.03 4.93 -13.13
N THR A 30 18.33 5.22 -14.23
CA THR A 30 17.85 6.57 -14.56
C THR A 30 16.85 7.08 -13.52
N GLN A 31 15.95 6.21 -13.04
CA GLN A 31 14.95 6.54 -12.03
C GLN A 31 15.62 6.82 -10.68
N TRP A 32 16.60 6.00 -10.29
CA TRP A 32 17.36 6.21 -9.05
C TRP A 32 18.15 7.51 -9.07
N HIS A 33 18.76 7.83 -10.22
CA HIS A 33 19.53 9.05 -10.38
C HIS A 33 18.64 10.30 -10.30
N GLN A 34 17.46 10.28 -10.92
CA GLN A 34 16.48 11.38 -10.83
C GLN A 34 15.98 11.61 -9.40
N LEU A 35 15.89 10.54 -8.60
CA LEU A 35 15.53 10.62 -7.18
C LEU A 35 16.71 11.04 -6.28
N GLY A 36 17.95 11.08 -6.81
CA GLY A 36 19.16 11.29 -6.02
C GLY A 36 19.41 10.19 -4.99
N TRP A 37 18.90 8.97 -5.25
CA TRP A 37 19.00 7.86 -4.31
C TRP A 37 20.35 7.18 -4.41
N SER A 38 20.77 6.58 -3.30
CA SER A 38 21.90 5.66 -3.18
C SER A 38 21.41 4.22 -3.05
N ARG A 39 22.32 3.24 -3.25
CA ARG A 39 22.03 1.81 -3.06
C ARG A 39 21.48 1.50 -1.66
N ALA A 40 22.03 2.15 -0.63
CA ALA A 40 21.59 1.95 0.75
C ALA A 40 20.15 2.44 0.96
N GLN A 41 19.78 3.57 0.36
CA GLN A 41 18.41 4.10 0.43
C GLN A 41 17.42 3.20 -0.30
N LEU A 42 17.80 2.69 -1.48
CA LEU A 42 17.00 1.70 -2.19
C LEU A 42 16.80 0.44 -1.33
N SER A 43 17.87 -0.11 -0.77
CA SER A 43 17.81 -1.30 0.08
C SER A 43 16.90 -1.10 1.29
N LEU A 44 17.00 0.04 1.97
CA LEU A 44 16.14 0.39 3.10
C LEU A 44 14.68 0.52 2.65
N TRP A 45 14.42 1.22 1.55
CA TRP A 45 13.07 1.39 1.02
C TRP A 45 12.43 0.05 0.67
N LEU A 46 13.16 -0.86 0.02
CA LEU A 46 12.69 -2.22 -0.28
C LEU A 46 12.34 -2.99 1.01
N ALA A 47 13.16 -2.87 2.05
CA ALA A 47 12.93 -3.50 3.35
C ALA A 47 11.71 -2.94 4.09
N CYS A 48 11.44 -1.64 3.95
CA CYS A 48 10.30 -0.97 4.56
C CYS A 48 9.01 -1.10 3.75
N THR A 49 9.07 -1.61 2.51
CA THR A 49 7.90 -1.72 1.64
C THR A 49 7.09 -2.97 1.98
N PRO A 50 5.85 -2.85 2.49
CA PRO A 50 5.11 -4.00 3.02
C PRO A 50 4.81 -5.09 1.99
N SER A 51 4.66 -4.71 0.71
CA SER A 51 4.35 -5.60 -0.42
C SER A 51 5.53 -6.40 -0.94
N LEU A 52 6.74 -6.10 -0.46
CA LEU A 52 7.97 -6.75 -0.85
C LEU A 52 8.48 -7.64 0.27
N GLN A 53 9.18 -8.71 -0.12
CA GLN A 53 9.89 -9.58 0.78
C GLN A 53 11.29 -9.86 0.25
N ARG A 54 12.24 -10.00 1.18
CA ARG A 54 13.56 -10.51 0.87
C ARG A 54 13.49 -12.03 0.78
N CYS A 55 14.12 -12.59 -0.23
CA CYS A 55 14.25 -14.03 -0.45
C CYS A 55 15.67 -14.36 -0.93
N GLU A 56 16.02 -15.65 -0.93
CA GLU A 56 17.29 -16.12 -1.45
C GLU A 56 17.07 -16.83 -2.79
N LEU A 57 17.90 -16.51 -3.77
CA LEU A 57 17.93 -17.20 -5.06
C LEU A 57 18.62 -18.57 -4.92
N PRO A 58 18.40 -19.50 -5.86
CA PRO A 58 19.14 -20.77 -5.90
C PRO A 58 20.67 -20.61 -5.94
N SER A 59 21.15 -19.45 -6.39
CA SER A 59 22.58 -19.07 -6.39
C SER A 59 23.11 -18.68 -5.00
N GLY A 60 22.26 -18.55 -3.98
CA GLY A 60 22.63 -18.05 -2.64
C GLY A 60 22.62 -16.52 -2.50
N GLU A 61 22.27 -15.79 -3.57
CA GLU A 61 22.19 -14.33 -3.55
C GLU A 61 20.88 -13.83 -2.93
N ALA A 62 20.96 -12.73 -2.20
CA ALA A 62 19.77 -12.05 -1.68
C ALA A 62 19.04 -11.31 -2.80
N ALA A 63 17.76 -11.63 -2.95
CA ALA A 63 16.84 -11.01 -3.89
C ALA A 63 15.58 -10.49 -3.20
N TRP A 64 14.78 -9.77 -3.97
CA TRP A 64 13.50 -9.21 -3.57
C TRP A 64 12.41 -9.75 -4.47
N SER A 65 11.31 -10.18 -3.87
CA SER A 65 10.12 -10.63 -4.60
C SER A 65 8.87 -9.97 -4.04
N LEU A 66 7.80 -10.02 -4.84
CA LEU A 66 6.47 -9.70 -4.35
C LEU A 66 6.04 -10.78 -3.37
N LYS A 67 5.46 -10.38 -2.22
CA LYS A 67 4.86 -11.34 -1.30
C LYS A 67 3.75 -12.11 -2.00
N ALA A 68 3.94 -13.42 -2.15
CA ALA A 68 2.91 -14.32 -2.67
C ALA A 68 1.68 -14.24 -1.75
N GLY A 69 0.53 -13.81 -2.30
CA GLY A 69 -0.69 -13.54 -1.54
C GLY A 69 -1.05 -12.06 -1.38
N GLN A 70 -0.16 -11.12 -1.72
CA GLN A 70 -0.44 -9.68 -1.67
C GLN A 70 -0.75 -9.07 -3.04
N GLY A 71 -1.46 -9.83 -3.87
CA GLY A 71 -2.43 -9.22 -4.79
C GLY A 71 -3.58 -8.53 -4.03
N GLN A 72 -3.76 -8.86 -2.75
CA GLN A 72 -4.49 -8.03 -1.81
C GLN A 72 -3.57 -6.92 -1.32
N VAL A 73 -3.72 -5.76 -1.96
CA VAL A 73 -3.43 -4.46 -1.32
C VAL A 73 -3.91 -4.59 0.12
N ALA A 74 -3.04 -4.36 1.11
CA ALA A 74 -3.48 -4.29 2.50
C ALA A 74 -4.70 -3.35 2.51
N PRO A 75 -5.87 -3.81 2.98
CA PRO A 75 -7.11 -3.10 2.76
C PRO A 75 -6.90 -1.66 3.21
N SER A 76 -7.10 -0.74 2.27
CA SER A 76 -6.97 0.67 2.59
C SER A 76 -7.99 1.01 3.67
N LEU A 77 -7.79 2.10 4.38
CA LEU A 77 -8.79 2.57 5.34
C LEU A 77 -10.18 2.69 4.68
N ALA A 78 -10.24 3.05 3.39
CA ALA A 78 -11.47 3.09 2.62
C ALA A 78 -12.07 1.69 2.38
N ASP A 79 -11.25 0.66 2.12
CA ASP A 79 -11.73 -0.72 1.98
C ASP A 79 -12.35 -1.25 3.27
N GLU A 80 -11.72 -0.96 4.42
CA GLU A 80 -12.26 -1.31 5.74
C GLU A 80 -13.60 -0.59 6.00
N MET A 81 -13.69 0.70 5.66
CA MET A 81 -14.92 1.49 5.78
C MET A 81 -16.05 0.94 4.89
N VAL A 82 -15.74 0.57 3.63
CA VAL A 82 -16.68 -0.06 2.70
C VAL A 82 -17.15 -1.41 3.21
N ALA A 83 -16.25 -2.25 3.71
CA ALA A 83 -16.60 -3.56 4.28
C ALA A 83 -17.53 -3.43 5.50
N LEU A 84 -17.25 -2.46 6.39
CA LEU A 84 -18.10 -2.18 7.54
C LEU A 84 -19.50 -1.69 7.14
N LEU A 85 -19.59 -0.82 6.13
CA LEU A 85 -20.87 -0.33 5.62
C LEU A 85 -21.68 -1.42 4.93
N HIS A 86 -21.04 -2.27 4.11
CA HIS A 86 -21.69 -3.44 3.52
C HIS A 86 -22.23 -4.39 4.59
N LYS A 87 -21.44 -4.68 5.62
CA LYS A 87 -21.86 -5.53 6.73
C LYS A 87 -23.01 -4.91 7.55
N ALA A 88 -23.02 -3.60 7.70
CA ALA A 88 -24.06 -2.89 8.43
C ALA A 88 -25.35 -2.70 7.62
N GLY A 89 -25.25 -2.67 6.28
CA GLY A 89 -26.38 -2.45 5.38
C GLY A 89 -27.02 -1.05 5.47
N ARG A 90 -26.37 -0.09 6.14
CA ARG A 90 -26.92 1.25 6.39
C ARG A 90 -25.82 2.30 6.56
N PRO A 91 -26.13 3.60 6.32
CA PRO A 91 -25.23 4.70 6.66
C PRO A 91 -24.82 4.67 8.13
N MET A 92 -23.58 5.07 8.43
CA MET A 92 -23.02 5.02 9.78
C MET A 92 -22.32 6.33 10.16
N PRO A 93 -22.47 6.83 11.40
CA PRO A 93 -21.69 7.94 11.90
C PRO A 93 -20.18 7.62 11.92
N LEU A 94 -19.33 8.60 11.59
CA LEU A 94 -17.88 8.42 11.62
C LEU A 94 -17.35 7.97 12.99
N ALA A 95 -17.89 8.53 14.08
CA ALA A 95 -17.56 8.11 15.44
C ALA A 95 -17.86 6.62 15.71
N GLN A 96 -18.92 6.08 15.09
CA GLN A 96 -19.27 4.66 15.22
C GLN A 96 -18.41 3.78 14.32
N LEU A 97 -17.94 4.28 13.17
CA LEU A 97 -16.96 3.57 12.34
C LEU A 97 -15.65 3.38 13.09
N ILE A 98 -15.15 4.41 13.79
CA ILE A 98 -13.90 4.35 14.56
C ILE A 98 -13.93 3.19 15.58
N SER A 99 -15.04 3.01 16.31
CA SER A 99 -15.16 1.95 17.31
C SER A 99 -15.33 0.55 16.73
N LYS A 100 -15.59 0.43 15.41
CA LYS A 100 -15.80 -0.84 14.71
C LYS A 100 -14.65 -1.26 13.80
N LEU A 101 -13.63 -0.42 13.66
CA LEU A 101 -12.44 -0.77 12.90
C LEU A 101 -11.64 -1.89 13.59
N PRO A 102 -10.84 -2.65 12.83
CA PRO A 102 -10.03 -3.72 13.38
C PRO A 102 -9.12 -3.25 14.52
N ALA A 103 -8.96 -4.08 15.55
CA ALA A 103 -8.06 -3.78 16.66
C ALA A 103 -6.62 -3.57 16.14
N GLY A 104 -5.95 -2.54 16.67
CA GLY A 104 -4.61 -2.14 16.22
C GLY A 104 -4.57 -1.01 15.18
N LEU A 105 -5.71 -0.61 14.61
CA LEU A 105 -5.83 0.60 13.80
C LEU A 105 -6.16 1.82 14.68
N VAL A 106 -5.18 2.71 14.83
CA VAL A 106 -5.38 4.01 15.47
C VAL A 106 -5.70 5.03 14.39
N VAL A 107 -6.96 5.45 14.32
CA VAL A 107 -7.43 6.42 13.34
C VAL A 107 -8.30 7.49 13.98
N THR A 108 -8.29 8.68 13.37
CA THR A 108 -9.08 9.83 13.80
C THR A 108 -10.18 10.14 12.81
N GLU A 109 -11.22 10.86 13.23
CA GLU A 109 -12.30 11.27 12.32
C GLU A 109 -11.81 12.03 11.07
N PRO A 110 -10.85 12.97 11.16
CA PRO A 110 -10.25 13.60 9.98
C PRO A 110 -9.61 12.59 9.00
N MET A 111 -9.01 11.51 9.49
CA MET A 111 -8.42 10.47 8.64
C MET A 111 -9.51 9.70 7.88
N LEU A 112 -10.61 9.33 8.54
CA LEU A 112 -11.75 8.69 7.87
C LEU A 112 -12.37 9.63 6.82
N ARG A 113 -12.57 10.91 7.17
CA ARG A 113 -13.11 11.91 6.25
C ARG A 113 -12.24 12.07 5.01
N SER A 114 -10.92 12.16 5.20
CA SER A 114 -9.96 12.24 4.10
C SER A 114 -9.94 10.98 3.24
N ALA A 115 -10.11 9.79 3.83
CA ALA A 115 -10.18 8.54 3.07
C ALA A 115 -11.47 8.47 2.24
N ALA A 116 -12.61 8.83 2.82
CA ALA A 116 -13.90 8.87 2.12
C ALA A 116 -13.91 9.84 0.94
N GLN A 117 -13.29 11.03 1.08
CA GLN A 117 -13.22 12.01 -0.01
C GLN A 117 -12.36 11.57 -1.20
N ARG A 118 -11.46 10.60 -1.00
CA ARG A 118 -10.55 10.09 -2.03
C ARG A 118 -11.04 8.79 -2.69
N ASP A 119 -12.16 8.23 -2.22
CA ASP A 119 -12.71 6.96 -2.70
C ASP A 119 -14.12 7.15 -3.25
N ALA A 120 -14.31 6.84 -4.54
CA ALA A 120 -15.58 7.05 -5.24
C ALA A 120 -16.74 6.16 -4.72
N ARG A 121 -16.45 5.10 -3.95
CA ARG A 121 -17.48 4.22 -3.36
C ARG A 121 -18.12 4.81 -2.10
N LEU A 122 -17.55 5.88 -1.56
CA LEU A 122 -17.93 6.44 -0.27
C LEU A 122 -18.49 7.85 -0.45
N GLU A 123 -19.60 8.13 0.23
CA GLU A 123 -20.22 9.46 0.24
C GLU A 123 -20.45 9.94 1.68
N LEU A 124 -20.06 11.18 1.95
CA LEU A 124 -20.30 11.84 3.22
C LEU A 124 -21.61 12.63 3.17
N LYS A 125 -22.53 12.32 4.09
CA LYS A 125 -23.76 13.08 4.35
C LYS A 125 -23.73 13.64 5.77
N GLY A 126 -23.10 14.79 5.93
CA GLY A 126 -22.88 15.42 7.23
C GLY A 126 -21.96 14.58 8.12
N PRO A 127 -22.41 14.12 9.31
CA PRO A 127 -21.63 13.23 10.18
C PRO A 127 -21.69 11.75 9.74
N LEU A 128 -22.55 11.42 8.77
CA LEU A 128 -22.76 10.05 8.30
C LEU A 128 -21.90 9.77 7.08
N LEU A 129 -21.40 8.54 7.03
CA LEU A 129 -20.81 7.94 5.85
C LEU A 129 -21.75 6.87 5.29
N LYS A 130 -21.92 6.85 3.97
CA LYS A 130 -22.64 5.80 3.27
C LYS A 130 -21.86 5.31 2.05
N LEU A 131 -22.30 4.18 1.51
CA LEU A 131 -21.92 3.78 0.16
C LEU A 131 -22.55 4.78 -0.82
N ALA A 132 -21.79 5.17 -1.84
CA ALA A 132 -22.24 6.09 -2.89
C ALA A 132 -23.47 5.53 -3.61
#